data_AF-A0A645IKI2-F1
#
_entry.id   AF-A0A645IKI2-F1
#
_cell.length_a   1.000
_cell.length_b   1.000
_cell.length_c   1.000
_cell.angle_alpha   90.00
_cell.angle_beta   90.00
_cell.angle_gamma   90.00
#
_symmetry.space_group_name_H-M   'P 1'
#
loop_
_entity.id
_entity.type
_entity.pdbx_description
1 polymer ?
#
loop_
_entity_poly.entity_id
_entity_poly.type
_entity_poly.pdbx_seq_one_letter_code
_entity_poly.pdbx_strand_id
1 'polypeptide(L)'
;MLLLVLGVICTLGVFIFYPIVMRLGFSEDWINSIETSRYMLPYLFPALAISPLTVIELIFGSHRYFLRIQLEQLAIVLFAFVVTPYFYKDYATSVILFSSLTFIRYAFIYLKMNKRANLLKDKPVII
;
A
#
# COMPACT_ATOMS: atom_id res chain seq x y z
N MET A 1 -5.68 4.79 -14.40
CA MET A 1 -4.55 4.23 -15.18
C MET A 1 -3.22 4.88 -14.79
N LEU A 2 -3.08 6.21 -14.82
CA LEU A 2 -1.82 6.90 -14.48
C LEU A 2 -1.20 6.45 -13.15
N LEU A 3 -1.97 6.45 -12.05
CA LEU A 3 -1.46 6.05 -10.73
C LEU A 3 -1.00 4.59 -10.66
N LEU A 4 -1.65 3.68 -11.40
CA LEU A 4 -1.23 2.28 -11.48
C LEU A 4 0.11 2.16 -12.23
N VAL A 5 0.25 2.87 -13.35
CA VAL A 5 1.49 2.89 -14.13
C VAL A 5 2.65 3.48 -13.31
N LEU A 6 2.42 4.60 -12.63
CA LEU A 6 3.41 5.19 -11.73
C LEU A 6 3.75 4.26 -10.56
N GLY A 7 2.75 3.58 -9.99
CA GLY A 7 2.97 2.56 -8.97
C GLY A 7 3.89 1.44 -9.45
N VAL A 8 3.63 0.89 -10.65
CA VAL A 8 4.49 -0.15 -11.25
C VAL A 8 5.90 0.36 -11.49
N ILE A 9 6.06 1.54 -12.10
CA ILE A 9 7.37 2.13 -12.38
C ILE A 9 8.17 2.33 -11.09
N CYS A 10 7.54 2.89 -10.06
CA CYS A 10 8.21 3.10 -8.78
C CYS A 10 8.56 1.78 -8.07
N THR A 11 7.68 0.78 -8.06
CA THR A 11 7.98 -0.52 -7.44
C THR A 11 9.10 -1.24 -8.17
N LEU A 12 9.12 -1.23 -9.51
CA LEU A 12 10.22 -1.77 -10.31
C LEU A 12 11.52 -0.98 -10.08
N GLY A 13 11.42 0.35 -10.00
CA GLY A 13 12.55 1.21 -9.68
C GLY A 13 13.17 0.84 -8.34
N VAL A 14 12.37 0.66 -7.29
CA VAL A 14 12.86 0.22 -5.99
C VAL A 14 13.46 -1.18 -6.08
N PHE A 15 12.81 -2.12 -6.75
CA PHE A 15 13.32 -3.48 -6.90
C PHE A 15 14.70 -3.53 -7.58
N ILE A 16 14.93 -2.70 -8.61
CA ILE A 16 16.17 -2.70 -9.40
C ILE A 16 17.24 -1.82 -8.75
N PHE A 17 16.92 -0.56 -8.42
CA PHE A 17 17.91 0.42 -8.00
C PHE A 17 18.27 0.33 -6.52
N TYR A 18 17.36 -0.08 -5.63
CA TYR A 18 17.67 -0.22 -4.20
C TYR A 18 18.89 -1.14 -3.94
N PRO A 19 18.96 -2.38 -4.45
CA PRO A 19 20.12 -3.23 -4.22
C PRO A 19 21.39 -2.70 -4.87
N ILE A 20 21.29 -2.01 -6.01
CA ILE A 20 22.45 -1.41 -6.69
C ILE A 20 23.03 -0.30 -5.81
N VAL A 21 22.18 0.62 -5.35
CA VAL A 21 22.60 1.76 -4.52
C VAL A 21 23.22 1.27 -3.21
N MET A 22 22.58 0.32 -2.52
CA MET A 22 23.09 -0.19 -1.24
C MET A 22 24.45 -0.89 -1.37
N ARG A 23 24.73 -1.51 -2.52
CA ARG A 23 26.02 -2.18 -2.77
C ARG A 23 27.14 -1.23 -3.24
N LEU A 24 26.82 -0.01 -3.68
CA LEU A 24 27.80 0.92 -4.25
C LEU A 24 28.58 1.74 -3.20
N GLY A 25 28.14 1.77 -1.94
CA GLY A 25 28.86 2.53 -0.91
C GLY A 25 28.23 2.58 0.47
N PHE A 26 27.29 1.70 0.80
CA PHE A 26 26.67 1.66 2.13
C PHE A 26 27.23 0.52 2.98
N SER A 27 27.05 0.60 4.30
CA SER A 27 27.54 -0.40 5.25
C SER A 27 26.85 -1.76 5.07
N GLU A 28 27.46 -2.81 5.63
CA GLU A 28 26.94 -4.19 5.60
C GLU A 28 25.48 -4.29 6.10
N ASP A 29 25.08 -3.46 7.07
CA ASP A 29 23.70 -3.41 7.56
C ASP A 29 22.69 -3.03 6.46
N TRP A 30 23.05 -2.10 5.58
CA TRP A 30 22.22 -1.69 4.43
C TRP A 30 22.21 -2.73 3.32
N ILE A 31 23.27 -3.51 3.18
CA ILE A 31 23.31 -4.63 2.25
C ILE A 31 22.39 -5.75 2.75
N ASN A 32 22.41 -6.02 4.06
CA ASN A 32 21.53 -7.01 4.71
C ASN A 32 20.05 -6.59 4.69
N SER A 33 19.73 -5.30 4.60
CA SER A 33 18.34 -4.83 4.50
C SER A 33 17.70 -5.07 3.11
N ILE A 34 18.46 -5.50 2.10
CA ILE A 34 17.96 -5.79 0.74
C ILE A 34 16.94 -6.92 0.74
N GLU A 35 17.16 -7.99 1.52
CA GLU A 35 16.20 -9.10 1.55
C GLU A 35 14.90 -8.66 2.22
N THR A 36 15.00 -7.94 3.33
CA THR A 36 13.84 -7.42 4.05
C THR A 36 13.02 -6.45 3.21
N SER A 37 13.66 -5.58 2.43
CA SER A 37 12.95 -4.61 1.58
C SER A 37 12.15 -5.26 0.47
N ARG A 38 12.57 -6.44 -0.02
CA ARG A 38 11.82 -7.20 -1.05
C ARG A 38 10.49 -7.71 -0.52
N TYR A 39 10.41 -8.11 0.75
CA TYR A 39 9.14 -8.52 1.35
C TYR A 39 8.10 -7.40 1.42
N MET A 40 8.53 -6.14 1.35
CA MET A 40 7.63 -4.98 1.35
C MET A 40 7.15 -4.57 -0.04
N LEU A 41 7.70 -5.12 -1.13
CA LEU A 41 7.29 -4.75 -2.50
C LEU A 41 5.79 -4.95 -2.77
N PRO A 42 5.15 -6.05 -2.31
CA PRO A 42 3.71 -6.23 -2.49
C PRO A 42 2.86 -5.18 -1.75
N TYR A 43 3.39 -4.57 -0.69
CA TYR A 43 2.78 -3.42 -0.01
C TYR A 43 3.09 -2.09 -0.71
N LEU A 44 4.32 -1.92 -1.20
CA LEU A 44 4.79 -0.68 -1.80
C LEU A 44 3.99 -0.31 -3.05
N PHE A 45 3.73 -1.30 -3.93
CA PHE A 45 2.94 -1.08 -5.14
C PHE A 45 1.55 -0.48 -4.87
N PRO A 46 0.66 -1.13 -4.11
CA PRO A 46 -0.67 -0.60 -3.86
C PRO A 46 -0.63 0.66 -3.00
N ALA A 47 0.35 0.82 -2.09
CA ALA A 47 0.53 2.06 -1.35
C ALA A 47 0.78 3.24 -2.31
N LEU A 48 1.68 3.11 -3.28
CA LEU A 48 1.97 4.19 -4.23
C LEU A 48 0.82 4.42 -5.21
N ALA A 49 0.19 3.34 -5.68
CA ALA A 49 -0.88 3.45 -6.68
C ALA A 49 -2.22 3.93 -6.09
N ILE A 50 -2.50 3.66 -4.81
CA ILE A 50 -3.84 3.80 -4.23
C ILE A 50 -3.85 4.72 -3.00
N SER A 51 -2.75 4.90 -2.27
CA SER A 51 -2.70 5.87 -1.15
C SER A 51 -3.08 7.30 -1.55
N PRO A 52 -2.65 7.85 -2.72
CA PRO A 52 -3.08 9.18 -3.15
C PRO A 52 -4.61 9.31 -3.27
N LEU A 53 -5.30 8.22 -3.60
CA LEU A 53 -6.76 8.20 -3.68
C LEU A 53 -7.43 8.36 -2.30
N THR A 54 -6.83 7.79 -1.25
CA THR A 54 -7.31 7.99 0.13
C THR A 54 -7.12 9.42 0.62
N VAL A 55 -6.07 10.11 0.13
CA VAL A 55 -5.85 11.55 0.39
C VAL A 55 -6.92 12.40 -0.31
N ILE A 56 -7.27 12.06 -1.55
CA ILE A 56 -8.38 12.72 -2.26
C ILE A 56 -9.70 12.54 -1.49
N GLU A 57 -9.97 11.36 -0.93
CA GLU A 57 -11.13 11.13 -0.07
C GLU A 57 -11.09 11.88 1.27
N LEU A 58 -9.91 12.15 1.82
CA LEU A 58 -9.77 13.01 2.98
C LEU A 58 -10.17 14.46 2.65
N ILE A 59 -9.68 14.98 1.51
CA ILE A 59 -9.88 16.38 1.12
C ILE A 59 -11.32 16.63 0.63
N PHE A 60 -11.85 15.75 -0.22
CA PHE A 60 -13.15 15.96 -0.90
C PHE A 60 -14.26 15.03 -0.40
N GLY A 61 -13.95 14.07 0.46
CA GLY A 61 -14.89 13.06 0.94
C GLY A 61 -15.43 13.33 2.35
N SER A 62 -16.07 12.30 2.91
CA SER A 62 -16.62 12.37 4.27
C SER A 62 -15.56 11.93 5.28
N HIS A 63 -15.32 12.76 6.30
CA HIS A 63 -14.37 12.50 7.39
C HIS A 63 -14.56 11.13 8.06
N ARG A 64 -15.81 10.65 8.19
CA ARG A 64 -16.13 9.32 8.76
C ARG A 64 -15.61 8.17 7.89
N TYR A 65 -15.59 8.36 6.58
CA TYR A 65 -15.10 7.36 5.65
C TYR A 65 -13.58 7.22 5.71
N PHE A 66 -12.87 8.35 5.83
CA PHE A 66 -11.42 8.35 6.02
C PHE A 66 -11.01 7.67 7.33
N LEU A 67 -11.67 8.00 8.45
CA LEU A 67 -11.38 7.37 9.75
C LEU A 67 -11.57 5.86 9.71
N ARG A 68 -12.60 5.37 9.02
CA ARG A 68 -12.81 3.93 8.82
C ARG A 68 -11.62 3.27 8.11
N ILE A 69 -11.11 3.88 7.04
CA ILE A 69 -9.94 3.35 6.31
C ILE A 69 -8.71 3.26 7.23
N GLN A 70 -8.49 4.27 8.08
CA GLN A 70 -7.37 4.28 9.02
C GLN A 70 -7.52 3.22 10.11
N LEU A 71 -8.72 3.06 10.68
CA LEU A 71 -9.01 2.00 11.65
C LEU A 71 -8.84 0.61 11.04
N GLU A 72 -9.25 0.40 9.79
CA GLU A 72 -9.03 -0.85 9.06
C GLU A 72 -7.52 -1.10 8.85
N GLN A 73 -6.70 -0.09 8.57
CA GLN A 73 -5.24 -0.27 8.51
C GLN A 73 -4.65 -0.62 9.86
N LEU A 74 -5.08 0.06 10.92
CA LEU A 74 -4.62 -0.19 12.27
C LEU A 74 -4.94 -1.63 12.67
N ALA A 75 -6.15 -2.12 12.34
CA ALA A 75 -6.52 -3.52 12.57
C ALA A 75 -5.60 -4.50 11.83
N ILE A 76 -5.24 -4.22 10.57
CA ILE A 76 -4.29 -5.04 9.80
C ILE A 76 -2.90 -5.04 10.46
N VAL A 77 -2.42 -3.88 10.92
CA VAL A 77 -1.14 -3.74 11.62
C VAL A 77 -1.14 -4.57 12.91
N LEU A 78 -2.17 -4.42 13.74
CA LEU A 78 -2.30 -5.18 14.99
C LEU A 78 -2.38 -6.68 14.71
N PHE A 79 -3.15 -7.09 13.71
CA PHE A 79 -3.25 -8.51 13.37
C PHE A 79 -1.90 -9.06 12.90
N ALA A 80 -1.24 -8.40 11.95
CA ALA A 80 -0.01 -8.91 11.35
C ALA A 80 1.21 -8.84 12.28
N PHE A 81 1.32 -7.81 13.13
CA PHE A 81 2.51 -7.56 13.94
C PHE A 81 2.33 -7.79 15.46
N VAL A 82 1.10 -8.07 15.93
CA VAL A 82 0.86 -8.42 17.33
C VAL A 82 0.27 -9.82 17.44
N VAL A 83 -0.79 -10.12 16.67
CA VAL A 83 -1.47 -11.42 16.76
C VAL A 83 -0.70 -12.52 16.04
N THR A 84 -0.29 -12.33 14.79
CA THR A 84 0.46 -13.33 14.03
C THR A 84 1.77 -13.79 14.69
N PRO A 85 2.65 -12.91 15.20
CA PRO A 85 3.89 -13.35 15.82
C PRO A 85 3.69 -14.13 17.13
N TYR A 86 2.52 -14.02 17.76
CA TYR A 86 2.16 -14.87 18.90
C TYR A 86 2.05 -16.35 18.51
N PHE A 87 1.56 -16.64 17.30
CA PHE A 87 1.41 -18.01 16.78
C PHE A 87 2.58 -18.47 15.92
N TYR A 88 3.13 -17.58 15.09
CA TYR A 88 4.21 -17.85 14.15
C TYR A 88 5.34 -16.85 14.36
N LYS A 89 6.44 -17.26 15.01
CA LYS A 89 7.56 -16.39 15.39
C LYS A 89 8.45 -15.91 14.22
N ASP A 90 7.97 -16.05 12.98
CA ASP A 90 8.69 -15.66 11.79
C ASP A 90 8.26 -14.26 11.31
N TYR A 91 9.22 -13.35 11.20
CA TYR A 91 8.98 -11.98 10.76
C TYR A 91 8.53 -11.92 9.30
N ALA A 92 9.05 -12.79 8.43
CA ALA A 92 8.67 -12.81 7.02
C ALA A 92 7.17 -13.11 6.86
N THR A 93 6.66 -14.06 7.64
CA THR A 93 5.22 -14.38 7.70
C THR A 93 4.38 -13.15 8.08
N SER A 94 4.76 -12.38 9.10
CA SER A 94 4.07 -11.14 9.48
C SER A 94 4.08 -10.09 8.36
N VAL A 95 5.21 -9.89 7.70
CA VAL A 95 5.35 -8.88 6.62
C VAL A 95 4.57 -9.28 5.38
N ILE A 96 4.58 -10.56 5.00
CA ILE A 96 3.81 -11.07 3.86
C ILE A 96 2.30 -10.93 4.14
N LEU A 97 1.86 -11.29 5.34
CA LEU A 97 0.47 -11.17 5.74
C LEU A 97 0.01 -9.71 5.76
N PHE A 98 0.80 -8.82 6.37
CA PHE A 98 0.57 -7.37 6.35
C PHE A 98 0.42 -6.85 4.92
N SER A 99 1.38 -7.20 4.04
CA SER A 99 1.42 -6.73 2.67
C SER A 99 0.22 -7.24 1.87
N SER A 100 -0.16 -8.50 2.04
CA SER A 100 -1.29 -9.13 1.35
C SER A 100 -2.63 -8.55 1.79
N LEU A 101 -2.86 -8.42 3.10
CA LEU A 101 -4.10 -7.83 3.64
C LEU A 101 -4.24 -6.37 3.21
N THR A 102 -3.15 -5.63 3.25
CA THR A 102 -3.13 -4.22 2.82
C THR A 102 -3.40 -4.10 1.31
N PHE A 103 -2.83 -4.99 0.49
CA PHE A 103 -3.09 -5.05 -0.95
C PHE A 103 -4.58 -5.29 -1.24
N ILE A 104 -5.19 -6.28 -0.59
CA ILE A 104 -6.62 -6.60 -0.76
C ILE A 104 -7.48 -5.39 -0.41
N ARG A 105 -7.18 -4.72 0.72
CA ARG A 105 -7.89 -3.52 1.13
C ARG A 105 -7.78 -2.41 0.09
N TYR A 106 -6.58 -2.16 -0.42
CA TYR A 106 -6.37 -1.16 -1.46
C TYR A 106 -7.13 -1.51 -2.75
N ALA A 107 -7.18 -2.78 -3.15
CA ALA A 107 -7.98 -3.22 -4.29
C ALA A 107 -9.48 -2.89 -4.12
N PHE A 108 -10.04 -3.10 -2.93
CA PHE A 108 -11.43 -2.70 -2.64
C PHE A 108 -11.66 -1.20 -2.71
N ILE A 109 -10.72 -0.39 -2.20
CA ILE A 109 -10.78 1.08 -2.29
C ILE A 109 -10.78 1.50 -3.76
N TYR A 110 -9.89 0.94 -4.57
CA TYR A 110 -9.80 1.21 -6.00
C TYR A 110 -11.14 0.92 -6.72
N LEU A 111 -11.71 -0.27 -6.52
CA LEU A 111 -12.99 -0.65 -7.13
C LEU A 111 -14.13 0.30 -6.73
N LYS A 112 -14.20 0.65 -5.44
CA LYS A 112 -15.26 1.52 -4.92
C LYS A 112 -15.14 2.95 -5.43
N MET A 113 -13.93 3.49 -5.48
CA MET A 113 -13.70 4.84 -6.02
C MET A 113 -13.97 4.90 -7.52
N ASN A 114 -13.58 3.87 -8.27
CA ASN A 114 -13.87 3.81 -9.71
C ASN A 114 -15.38 3.73 -9.97
N LYS A 115 -16.12 2.97 -9.15
CA LYS A 115 -17.60 2.94 -9.19
C LYS A 115 -18.20 4.32 -8.90
N ARG A 116 -17.68 5.04 -7.88
CA ARG A 116 -18.14 6.38 -7.53
C ARG A 116 -17.84 7.41 -8.62
N ALA A 117 -16.67 7.34 -9.24
CA ALA A 117 -16.29 8.21 -10.36
C ALA A 117 -17.21 8.00 -11.57
N ASN A 118 -17.52 6.75 -11.92
CA ASN A 118 -18.46 6.45 -13.01
C ASN A 118 -19.88 6.96 -12.70
N LEU A 119 -20.37 6.79 -11.47
CA LEU A 119 -21.68 7.31 -11.05
C LEU A 119 -21.78 8.84 -11.14
N LEU A 120 -20.67 9.56 -10.92
CA LEU A 120 -20.61 11.02 -11.05
C LEU A 120 -20.51 11.46 -12.52
N LYS A 121 -19.90 10.64 -13.38
CA LYS A 121 -19.85 10.88 -14.82
C LYS A 121 -21.23 10.76 -15.49
N ASP A 122 -22.06 9.84 -15.00
CA ASP A 122 -23.38 9.54 -15.57
C ASP A 122 -24.51 10.44 -15.02
N LYS A 123 -24.24 11.25 -13.98
CA LYS A 123 -25.18 12.28 -13.54
C LYS A 123 -24.81 13.61 -14.21
N PRO A 124 -25.66 14.16 -15.10
CA PRO A 124 -25.43 15.51 -15.59
C PRO A 124 -25.44 16.44 -14.38
N VAL A 125 -24.36 17.19 -14.21
CA VAL A 125 -24.32 18.31 -13.28
C VAL A 125 -25.35 19.31 -13.81
N ILE A 126 -26.52 19.36 -13.18
CA ILE A 126 -27.44 20.47 -13.37
C ILE A 126 -26.74 21.65 -12.67
N ILE A 127 -26.08 22.47 -13.49
CA ILE A 127 -25.59 23.81 -13.11
C ILE A 127 -26.79 24.74 -13.10
#